data_AF-A0A833G409-F1
#
_entry.id   AF-A0A833G409-F1
#
_cell.length_a   1.000
_cell.length_b   1.000
_cell.length_c   1.000
_cell.angle_alpha   90.00
_cell.angle_beta   90.00
_cell.angle_gamma   90.00
#
_symmetry.space_group_name_H-M   'P 1'
#
loop_
_entity.id
_entity.type
_entity.pdbx_description
1 polymer ?
#
loop_
_entity_poly.entity_id
_entity_poly.type
_entity_poly.pdbx_seq_one_letter_code
_entity_poly.pdbx_strand_id
1 'polypeptide(L)'
;MTTSTATSVRLPSDELRMQLMVQVAKLYYDMEKTQSEIAEEVGLTRWQVSRLIREAREVGVVRIEIIPRSPRRPDLEIGLQKAYGLREAVVVPTGKADDAGMAFESVAQAAGQYLAGINPKVPLVGVSWGRTMAAVARWLPGGWNEGVHVVLVNGATNVRSTSQQTNVVAERFAQAGNGTAT
;
A
#
# COMPACT_ATOMS: atom_id res chain seq x y z
N MET A 1 69.49 -30.11 -2.09
CA MET A 1 68.55 -29.83 -3.20
C MET A 1 67.29 -30.67 -3.00
N THR A 2 66.16 -30.19 -3.55
CA THR A 2 64.79 -30.73 -3.62
C THR A 2 63.91 -30.60 -2.35
N THR A 3 63.22 -29.47 -2.15
CA THR A 3 61.80 -29.15 -2.51
C THR A 3 60.76 -29.97 -1.74
N SER A 4 60.03 -29.37 -0.80
CA SER A 4 58.83 -28.53 -0.98
C SER A 4 57.60 -29.31 -1.44
N THR A 5 56.65 -29.52 -0.52
CA THR A 5 55.22 -29.61 -0.85
C THR A 5 54.40 -29.24 0.38
N ALA A 6 54.10 -27.95 0.53
CA ALA A 6 53.00 -27.49 1.36
C ALA A 6 51.71 -27.65 0.56
N THR A 7 50.85 -28.57 0.99
CA THR A 7 49.54 -28.84 0.41
C THR A 7 48.67 -27.58 0.49
N SER A 8 48.41 -26.97 -0.67
CA SER A 8 47.52 -25.80 -0.76
C SER A 8 46.07 -26.21 -0.52
N VAL A 9 45.54 -25.88 0.65
CA VAL A 9 44.10 -25.93 0.92
C VAL A 9 43.46 -24.80 0.10
N ARG A 10 42.75 -25.15 -0.98
CA ARG A 10 41.90 -24.21 -1.71
C ARG A 10 40.49 -24.24 -1.13
N LEU A 11 40.05 -23.09 -0.62
CA LEU A 11 38.74 -22.41 -0.81
C LEU A 11 38.71 -21.22 0.18
N PRO A 12 38.58 -19.95 -0.26
CA PRO A 12 37.27 -19.26 -0.10
C PRO A 12 37.08 -18.00 -1.00
N SER A 13 36.32 -18.05 -2.10
CA SER A 13 35.86 -16.82 -2.78
C SER A 13 34.42 -16.46 -2.43
N ASP A 14 33.56 -17.46 -2.27
CA ASP A 14 32.12 -17.26 -2.18
C ASP A 14 31.62 -17.30 -0.72
N GLU A 15 32.17 -18.20 0.08
CA GLU A 15 31.80 -18.34 1.49
C GLU A 15 32.24 -17.13 2.33
N LEU A 16 33.46 -16.63 2.11
CA LEU A 16 33.95 -15.41 2.77
C LEU A 16 33.13 -14.18 2.35
N ARG A 17 32.72 -14.12 1.09
CA ARG A 17 31.85 -13.05 0.58
C ARG A 17 30.46 -13.13 1.20
N MET A 18 29.92 -14.34 1.37
CA MET A 18 28.64 -14.55 2.05
C MET A 18 28.70 -14.17 3.54
N GLN A 19 29.77 -14.53 4.23
CA GLN A 19 30.02 -14.08 5.61
C GLN A 19 30.09 -12.56 5.71
N LEU A 20 30.79 -11.91 4.77
CA LEU A 20 30.89 -10.45 4.71
C LEU A 20 29.53 -9.79 4.43
N MET A 21 28.72 -10.37 3.54
CA MET A 21 27.33 -9.92 3.30
C MET A 21 26.48 -10.02 4.58
N VAL A 22 26.58 -11.12 5.33
CA VAL A 22 25.87 -11.28 6.61
C VAL A 22 26.34 -10.24 7.62
N GLN A 23 27.65 -10.03 7.76
CA GLN A 23 28.21 -9.05 8.69
C GLN A 23 27.75 -7.62 8.37
N VAL A 24 27.89 -7.21 7.10
CA VAL A 24 27.45 -5.88 6.64
C VAL A 24 25.94 -5.70 6.81
N ALA A 25 25.14 -6.73 6.52
CA ALA A 25 23.70 -6.68 6.72
C ALA A 25 23.32 -6.51 8.20
N LYS A 26 23.96 -7.25 9.12
CA LYS A 26 23.73 -7.08 10.56
C LYS A 26 24.08 -5.68 11.05
N LEU A 27 25.23 -5.15 10.66
CA LEU A 27 25.63 -3.79 11.04
C LEU A 27 24.61 -2.74 10.55
N TYR A 28 24.04 -2.94 9.36
CA TYR A 28 23.08 -2.01 8.78
C TYR A 28 21.65 -2.13 9.33
N TYR A 29 21.11 -3.35 9.41
CA TYR A 29 19.69 -3.56 9.79
C TYR A 29 19.50 -3.80 11.29
N ASP A 30 20.42 -4.49 11.96
CA ASP A 30 20.27 -4.80 13.40
C ASP A 30 20.86 -3.68 14.27
N MET A 31 21.97 -3.08 13.83
CA MET A 31 22.70 -2.05 14.59
C MET A 31 22.48 -0.63 14.06
N GLU A 32 21.65 -0.46 13.02
CA GLU A 32 21.28 0.84 12.42
C GLU A 32 22.46 1.74 12.02
N LYS A 33 23.64 1.16 11.75
CA LYS A 33 24.82 1.93 11.34
C LYS A 33 24.65 2.48 9.92
N THR A 34 25.17 3.69 9.70
CA THR A 34 25.26 4.26 8.36
C THR A 34 26.26 3.48 7.50
N GLN A 35 26.08 3.51 6.18
CA GLN A 35 27.00 2.83 5.26
C GLN A 35 28.45 3.35 5.35
N SER A 36 28.65 4.59 5.84
CA SER A 36 29.96 5.17 6.05
C SER A 36 30.63 4.61 7.31
N GLU A 37 29.90 4.50 8.43
CA GLU A 37 30.42 3.89 9.66
C GLU A 37 30.76 2.42 9.45
N ILE A 38 29.92 1.70 8.69
CA ILE A 38 30.19 0.30 8.32
C ILE A 38 31.45 0.20 7.47
N ALA A 39 31.60 1.10 6.49
CA ALA A 39 32.75 1.14 5.59
C ALA A 39 34.07 1.30 6.39
N GLU A 40 34.09 2.20 7.37
CA GLU A 40 35.23 2.39 8.28
C GLU A 40 35.50 1.13 9.13
N GLU A 41 34.46 0.50 9.66
CA GLU A 41 34.58 -0.67 10.53
C GLU A 41 35.08 -1.93 9.81
N VAL A 42 34.61 -2.18 8.59
CA VAL A 42 34.99 -3.38 7.82
C VAL A 42 36.12 -3.14 6.81
N GLY A 43 36.70 -1.93 6.78
CA GLY A 43 37.81 -1.58 5.89
C GLY A 43 37.40 -1.53 4.40
N LEU A 44 36.17 -1.13 4.10
CA LEU A 44 35.63 -1.03 2.74
C LEU A 44 35.29 0.43 2.41
N THR A 45 34.99 0.69 1.14
CA THR A 45 34.38 1.96 0.73
C THR A 45 32.86 1.93 0.92
N ARG A 46 32.24 3.10 1.10
CA ARG A 46 30.78 3.25 1.16
C ARG A 46 30.07 2.61 -0.06
N TRP A 47 30.67 2.70 -1.24
CA TRP A 47 30.13 2.07 -2.46
C TRP A 47 30.16 0.54 -2.39
N GLN A 48 31.25 -0.06 -1.89
CA GLN A 48 31.33 -1.51 -1.68
C GLN A 48 30.32 -1.99 -0.65
N VAL A 49 30.13 -1.27 0.45
CA VAL A 49 29.11 -1.56 1.47
C VAL A 49 27.71 -1.50 0.86
N SER A 50 27.39 -0.45 0.11
CA SER A 50 26.10 -0.31 -0.59
C SER A 50 25.84 -1.50 -1.53
N ARG A 51 26.87 -1.90 -2.29
CA ARG A 51 26.80 -3.05 -3.19
C ARG A 51 26.57 -4.37 -2.44
N LEU A 52 27.27 -4.59 -1.32
CA LEU A 52 27.10 -5.79 -0.49
C LEU A 52 25.71 -5.87 0.15
N ILE A 53 25.14 -4.75 0.60
CA ILE A 53 23.77 -4.71 1.14
C ILE A 53 22.76 -5.07 0.04
N ARG A 54 22.95 -4.56 -1.18
CA ARG A 54 22.08 -4.89 -2.32
C ARG A 54 22.21 -6.36 -2.70
N GLU A 55 23.44 -6.87 -2.84
CA GLU A 55 23.72 -8.25 -3.17
C GLU A 55 23.14 -9.21 -2.12
N ALA A 56 23.26 -8.88 -0.83
CA ALA A 56 22.65 -9.65 0.25
C ALA A 56 21.12 -9.77 0.13
N ARG A 57 20.43 -8.76 -0.41
CA ARG A 57 18.99 -8.84 -0.73
C ARG A 57 18.74 -9.70 -1.98
N GLU A 58 19.55 -9.55 -3.02
CA GLU A 58 19.42 -10.28 -4.30
C GLU A 58 19.62 -11.79 -4.13
N VAL A 59 20.61 -12.20 -3.33
CA VAL A 59 20.91 -13.63 -3.08
C VAL A 59 20.11 -14.24 -1.92
N GLY A 60 19.21 -13.46 -1.31
CA GLY A 60 18.32 -13.94 -0.25
C GLY A 60 18.93 -14.06 1.16
N VAL A 61 20.14 -13.53 1.38
CA VAL A 61 20.74 -13.41 2.72
C VAL A 61 19.91 -12.46 3.61
N VAL A 62 19.31 -11.43 3.01
CA VAL A 62 18.39 -10.49 3.67
C VAL A 62 17.01 -10.62 3.07
N ARG A 63 16.03 -10.95 3.91
CA ARG A 63 14.60 -10.87 3.58
C ARG A 63 13.97 -9.77 4.43
N ILE A 64 13.43 -8.75 3.77
CA ILE A 64 12.69 -7.69 4.44
C ILE A 64 11.21 -8.05 4.38
N GLU A 65 10.61 -8.26 5.54
CA GLU A 65 9.17 -8.43 5.69
C GLU A 65 8.58 -7.13 6.22
N ILE A 66 7.64 -6.58 5.46
CA ILE A 66 6.86 -5.42 5.88
C ILE A 66 5.52 -5.97 6.38
N ILE A 67 5.31 -5.93 7.68
CA ILE A 67 4.03 -6.33 8.29
C ILE A 67 3.15 -5.09 8.38
N PRO A 68 2.16 -4.90 7.48
CA PRO A 68 1.25 -3.78 7.59
C PRO A 68 0.43 -3.90 8.88
N ARG A 69 0.42 -2.84 9.70
CA ARG A 69 -0.50 -2.74 10.86
C ARG A 69 -1.95 -2.50 10.43
N SER A 70 -2.17 -2.20 9.16
CA SER A 70 -3.49 -2.09 8.56
C SER A 70 -3.91 -3.44 7.98
N PRO A 71 -5.19 -3.83 8.08
CA PRO A 71 -5.75 -5.02 7.44
C PRO A 71 -5.58 -5.10 5.90
N ARG A 72 -5.03 -4.06 5.26
CA ARG A 72 -4.83 -4.00 3.81
C ARG A 72 -3.91 -5.10 3.30
N ARG A 73 -4.22 -5.57 2.09
CA ARG A 73 -3.48 -6.60 1.34
C ARG A 73 -2.83 -5.95 0.11
N PRO A 74 -1.71 -5.22 0.27
CA PRO A 74 -1.10 -4.45 -0.82
C PRO A 74 -0.62 -5.32 -1.98
N ASP A 75 -0.27 -6.58 -1.69
CA ASP A 75 0.05 -7.61 -2.66
C ASP A 75 -1.12 -7.89 -3.61
N LEU A 76 -2.35 -8.03 -3.07
CA LEU A 76 -3.56 -8.22 -3.87
C LEU A 76 -3.95 -6.94 -4.63
N GLU A 77 -3.80 -5.77 -4.01
CA GLU A 77 -4.06 -4.47 -4.65
C GLU A 77 -3.18 -4.28 -5.89
N ILE A 78 -1.86 -4.51 -5.76
CA ILE A 78 -0.90 -4.46 -6.87
C ILE A 78 -1.25 -5.50 -7.94
N GLY A 79 -1.66 -6.70 -7.54
CA GLY A 79 -2.11 -7.75 -8.46
C GLY A 79 -3.30 -7.30 -9.31
N LEU A 80 -4.33 -6.73 -8.67
CA LEU A 80 -5.52 -6.20 -9.35
C LEU A 80 -5.18 -5.04 -10.29
N GLN A 81 -4.35 -4.10 -9.84
CA GLN A 81 -3.90 -2.98 -10.67
C GLN A 81 -3.21 -3.47 -11.94
N LYS A 82 -2.28 -4.43 -11.83
CA LYS A 82 -1.55 -4.96 -12.99
C LYS A 82 -2.45 -5.78 -13.91
N ALA A 83 -3.33 -6.61 -13.35
CA ALA A 83 -4.19 -7.50 -14.13
C ALA A 83 -5.25 -6.74 -14.95
N TYR A 84 -5.79 -5.63 -14.41
CA TYR A 84 -6.91 -4.90 -14.99
C TYR A 84 -6.57 -3.47 -15.43
N GLY A 85 -5.30 -3.04 -15.30
CA GLY A 85 -4.88 -1.68 -15.64
C GLY A 85 -5.50 -0.60 -14.76
N LEU A 86 -5.83 -0.92 -13.50
CA LEU A 86 -6.44 0.03 -12.57
C LEU A 86 -5.40 1.03 -12.08
N ARG A 87 -5.79 2.31 -12.01
CA ARG A 87 -4.98 3.34 -11.35
C ARG A 87 -4.80 3.03 -9.87
N GLU A 88 -5.89 2.64 -9.20
CA GLU A 88 -5.92 2.35 -7.77
C GLU A 88 -6.84 1.16 -7.50
N ALA A 89 -6.46 0.33 -6.54
CA ALA A 89 -7.27 -0.75 -6.01
C ALA A 89 -7.13 -0.76 -4.49
N VAL A 90 -8.25 -0.95 -3.78
CA VAL A 90 -8.26 -1.08 -2.33
C VAL A 90 -8.91 -2.41 -1.99
N VAL A 91 -8.18 -3.25 -1.25
CA VAL A 91 -8.66 -4.58 -0.84
C VAL A 91 -8.86 -4.58 0.67
N VAL A 92 -10.11 -4.82 1.07
CA VAL A 92 -10.49 -4.98 2.48
C VAL A 92 -10.59 -6.46 2.82
N PRO A 93 -10.06 -6.90 3.97
CA PRO A 93 -10.27 -8.27 4.41
C PRO A 93 -11.69 -8.43 4.96
N THR A 94 -12.27 -9.60 4.71
CA THR A 94 -13.64 -9.95 5.13
C THR A 94 -13.70 -10.45 6.59
N GLY A 95 -12.56 -10.53 7.30
CA GLY A 95 -12.50 -11.08 8.65
C GLY A 95 -12.64 -12.61 8.70
N LYS A 96 -12.88 -13.17 9.89
CA LYS A 96 -13.04 -14.64 10.11
C LYS A 96 -14.47 -15.15 9.89
N ALA A 97 -15.43 -14.26 9.71
CA ALA A 97 -16.82 -14.62 9.48
C ALA A 97 -17.17 -14.29 8.02
N ASP A 98 -17.68 -15.26 7.28
CA ASP A 98 -18.28 -15.08 5.96
C ASP A 98 -19.62 -14.32 6.04
N ASP A 99 -19.66 -13.25 6.83
CA ASP A 99 -20.79 -12.34 6.90
C ASP A 99 -20.65 -11.31 5.78
N ALA A 100 -21.41 -11.55 4.70
CA ALA A 100 -21.48 -10.66 3.55
C ALA A 100 -21.86 -9.21 3.93
N GLY A 101 -22.60 -9.01 5.02
CA GLY A 101 -22.96 -7.68 5.53
C GLY A 101 -21.76 -6.93 6.12
N MET A 102 -20.94 -7.60 6.94
CA MET A 102 -19.72 -7.02 7.51
C MET A 102 -18.67 -6.71 6.43
N ALA A 103 -18.51 -7.60 5.45
CA ALA A 103 -17.65 -7.37 4.30
C ALA A 103 -18.10 -6.13 3.50
N PHE A 104 -19.40 -6.01 3.24
CA PHE A 104 -19.98 -4.86 2.53
C PHE A 104 -19.74 -3.53 3.25
N GLU A 105 -19.94 -3.47 4.57
CA GLU A 105 -19.67 -2.26 5.36
C GLU A 105 -18.18 -1.90 5.38
N SER A 106 -17.30 -2.90 5.45
CA SER A 106 -15.84 -2.68 5.39
C SER A 106 -15.41 -2.06 4.05
N VAL A 107 -16.00 -2.53 2.94
CA VAL A 107 -15.78 -1.93 1.61
C VAL A 107 -16.27 -0.49 1.57
N ALA A 108 -17.47 -0.22 2.09
CA ALA A 108 -18.04 1.12 2.11
C ALA A 108 -17.18 2.10 2.94
N GLN A 109 -16.68 1.66 4.08
CA GLN A 109 -15.79 2.43 4.94
C GLN A 109 -14.47 2.75 4.24
N ALA A 110 -13.83 1.75 3.63
CA ALA A 110 -12.57 1.95 2.92
C ALA A 110 -12.72 2.88 1.71
N ALA A 111 -13.84 2.79 0.99
CA ALA A 111 -14.15 3.70 -0.10
C ALA A 111 -14.34 5.16 0.38
N GLY A 112 -15.06 5.37 1.49
CA GLY A 112 -15.22 6.71 2.07
C GLY A 112 -13.89 7.35 2.49
N GLN A 113 -13.02 6.58 3.16
CA GLN A 113 -11.67 7.02 3.52
C GLN A 113 -10.79 7.29 2.29
N TYR A 114 -10.86 6.43 1.28
CA TYR A 114 -10.12 6.61 0.03
C TYR A 114 -10.52 7.92 -0.65
N LEU A 115 -11.82 8.19 -0.80
CA LEU A 115 -12.33 9.44 -1.39
C LEU A 115 -11.88 10.67 -0.60
N ALA A 116 -11.92 10.62 0.72
CA ALA A 116 -11.43 11.70 1.58
C ALA A 116 -9.91 11.92 1.47
N GLY A 117 -9.15 10.89 1.10
CA GLY A 117 -7.70 10.98 0.88
C GLY A 117 -7.29 11.52 -0.49
N ILE A 118 -8.21 11.64 -1.46
CA ILE A 118 -7.89 12.16 -2.80
C ILE A 118 -7.42 13.61 -2.69
N ASN A 119 -6.26 13.89 -3.29
CA ASN A 119 -5.68 15.21 -3.43
C ASN A 119 -5.06 15.36 -4.84
N PRO A 120 -5.18 16.53 -5.51
CA PRO A 120 -5.92 17.72 -5.09
C PRO A 120 -7.42 17.46 -4.97
N LYS A 121 -8.09 18.23 -4.11
CA LYS A 121 -9.54 18.23 -3.99
C LYS A 121 -10.19 18.61 -5.31
N VAL A 122 -11.26 17.92 -5.67
CA VAL A 122 -11.98 18.11 -6.94
C VAL A 122 -13.27 18.89 -6.69
N PRO A 123 -13.57 19.92 -7.49
CA PRO A 123 -14.74 20.76 -7.26
C PRO A 123 -16.06 20.09 -7.71
N LEU A 124 -15.98 19.05 -8.56
CA LEU A 124 -17.14 18.35 -9.11
C LEU A 124 -16.97 16.83 -8.94
N VAL A 125 -17.98 16.17 -8.37
CA VAL A 125 -18.00 14.72 -8.19
C VAL A 125 -19.31 14.15 -8.72
N GLY A 126 -19.21 13.27 -9.71
CA GLY A 126 -20.34 12.48 -10.18
C GLY A 126 -20.55 11.24 -9.31
N VAL A 127 -21.78 11.04 -8.82
CA VAL A 127 -22.17 9.84 -8.07
C VAL A 127 -23.34 9.12 -8.72
N SER A 128 -23.31 7.79 -8.65
CA SER A 128 -24.50 6.97 -8.92
C SER A 128 -25.38 6.89 -7.68
N TRP A 129 -26.59 6.37 -7.84
CA TRP A 129 -27.42 5.88 -6.76
C TRP A 129 -27.14 4.40 -6.46
N GLY A 130 -27.77 3.89 -5.40
CA GLY A 130 -27.76 2.46 -5.03
C GLY A 130 -27.25 2.19 -3.62
N ARG A 131 -27.43 0.95 -3.18
CA ARG A 131 -27.09 0.50 -1.81
C ARG A 131 -25.63 0.77 -1.44
N THR A 132 -24.70 0.48 -2.37
CA THR A 132 -23.26 0.70 -2.16
C THR A 132 -22.96 2.17 -1.96
N MET A 133 -23.42 3.04 -2.86
CA MET A 133 -23.15 4.48 -2.75
C MET A 133 -23.81 5.09 -1.50
N ALA A 134 -25.02 4.65 -1.13
CA ALA A 134 -25.66 5.05 0.11
C ALA A 134 -24.88 4.60 1.37
N ALA A 135 -24.15 3.49 1.30
CA ALA A 135 -23.27 3.04 2.38
C ALA A 135 -21.97 3.85 2.44
N VAL A 136 -21.33 4.08 1.29
CA VAL A 136 -20.13 4.94 1.21
C VAL A 136 -20.42 6.34 1.76
N ALA A 137 -21.58 6.92 1.43
CA ALA A 137 -21.99 8.23 1.92
C ALA A 137 -21.99 8.34 3.46
N ARG A 138 -22.31 7.24 4.18
CA ARG A 138 -22.31 7.21 5.65
C ARG A 138 -20.92 7.23 6.26
N TRP A 139 -19.91 6.81 5.50
CA TRP A 139 -18.52 6.70 5.94
C TRP A 139 -17.63 7.84 5.47
N LEU A 140 -18.18 8.80 4.73
CA LEU A 140 -17.46 10.02 4.41
C LEU A 140 -17.25 10.85 5.69
N PRO A 141 -16.01 11.22 6.03
CA PRO A 141 -15.77 12.13 7.13
C PRO A 141 -16.35 13.52 6.81
N GLY A 142 -16.73 14.27 7.84
CA GLY A 142 -17.09 15.68 7.67
C GLY A 142 -15.92 16.47 7.08
N GLY A 143 -16.20 17.36 6.12
CA GLY A 143 -15.19 18.13 5.40
C GLY A 143 -14.30 17.29 4.47
N TRP A 144 -14.75 16.10 4.03
CA TRP A 144 -13.92 15.24 3.15
C TRP A 144 -13.50 15.93 1.86
N ASN A 145 -14.28 16.89 1.38
CA ASN A 145 -14.00 17.72 0.21
C ASN A 145 -14.80 19.04 0.28
N GLU A 146 -14.23 20.06 0.91
CA GLU A 146 -14.88 21.34 1.20
C GLU A 146 -15.44 22.03 -0.06
N GLY A 147 -16.73 22.36 -0.04
CA GLY A 147 -17.40 23.09 -1.13
C GLY A 147 -17.64 22.27 -2.40
N VAL A 148 -17.57 20.94 -2.32
CA VAL A 148 -17.77 20.04 -3.48
C VAL A 148 -19.16 20.20 -4.11
N HIS A 149 -19.23 20.23 -5.43
CA HIS A 149 -20.48 20.07 -6.18
C HIS A 149 -20.67 18.59 -6.54
N VAL A 150 -21.78 17.99 -6.12
CA VAL A 150 -22.08 16.57 -6.35
C VAL A 150 -23.23 16.43 -7.33
N VAL A 151 -23.05 15.65 -8.39
CA VAL A 151 -24.08 15.45 -9.43
C VAL A 151 -24.45 13.99 -9.59
N LEU A 152 -25.73 13.72 -9.82
CA LEU A 152 -26.19 12.37 -10.18
C LEU A 152 -25.91 12.05 -11.64
N VAL A 153 -25.12 11.01 -11.91
CA VAL A 153 -24.69 10.67 -13.28
C VAL A 153 -25.64 9.75 -14.04
N ASN A 154 -26.55 9.05 -13.34
CA ASN A 154 -27.41 8.02 -13.94
C ASN A 154 -28.86 8.47 -14.21
N GLY A 155 -29.15 9.77 -14.09
CA GLY A 155 -30.49 10.33 -14.21
C GLY A 155 -31.45 9.92 -13.08
N ALA A 156 -32.53 10.68 -12.89
CA ALA A 156 -33.58 10.34 -11.93
C ALA A 156 -34.48 9.24 -12.52
N THR A 157 -34.40 8.02 -12.00
CA THR A 157 -35.35 6.95 -12.37
C THR A 157 -36.71 7.22 -11.75
N ASN A 158 -37.75 7.41 -12.57
CA ASN A 158 -39.15 7.39 -12.14
C ASN A 158 -39.57 5.96 -11.75
N VAL A 159 -39.13 5.49 -10.58
CA VAL A 159 -39.76 4.35 -9.91
C VAL A 159 -40.63 4.95 -8.81
N ARG A 160 -41.95 4.81 -8.97
CA ARG A 160 -43.04 5.47 -8.21
C ARG A 160 -43.06 5.22 -6.67
N SER A 161 -41.95 4.81 -6.06
CA SER A 161 -41.77 4.70 -4.61
C SER A 161 -40.37 5.07 -4.08
N THR A 162 -39.40 5.44 -4.92
CA THR A 162 -37.97 5.59 -4.55
C THR A 162 -37.32 6.91 -4.97
N SER A 163 -38.07 7.87 -5.51
CA SER A 163 -37.54 9.20 -5.87
C SER A 163 -36.90 9.93 -4.68
N GLN A 164 -37.43 9.74 -3.47
CA GLN A 164 -36.83 10.27 -2.24
C GLN A 164 -35.53 9.56 -1.81
N GLN A 165 -35.21 8.34 -2.28
CA GLN A 165 -33.99 7.62 -1.88
C GLN A 165 -32.81 7.83 -2.84
N THR A 166 -33.07 8.31 -4.05
CA THR A 166 -32.06 8.42 -5.11
C THR A 166 -31.25 9.72 -4.96
N ASN A 167 -31.92 10.86 -4.71
CA ASN A 167 -31.26 12.15 -4.44
C ASN A 167 -30.50 12.17 -3.11
N VAL A 168 -30.92 11.34 -2.15
CA VAL A 168 -30.29 11.24 -0.83
C VAL A 168 -28.83 10.85 -0.89
N VAL A 169 -28.38 10.12 -1.92
CA VAL A 169 -26.95 9.80 -2.06
C VAL A 169 -26.13 11.04 -2.37
N ALA A 170 -26.52 11.79 -3.41
CA ALA A 170 -25.80 13.02 -3.80
C ALA A 170 -25.86 14.08 -2.69
N GLU A 171 -27.03 14.26 -2.08
CA GLU A 171 -27.21 15.16 -0.94
C GLU A 171 -26.33 14.78 0.25
N ARG A 172 -26.21 13.49 0.61
CA ARG A 172 -25.34 13.06 1.72
C ARG A 172 -23.86 13.25 1.42
N PHE A 173 -23.43 12.99 0.19
CA PHE A 173 -22.05 13.26 -0.23
C PHE A 173 -21.73 14.76 -0.15
N ALA A 174 -22.64 15.60 -0.63
CA ALA A 174 -22.51 17.05 -0.58
C ALA A 174 -22.51 17.55 0.87
N GLN A 175 -23.45 17.10 1.70
CA GLN A 175 -23.54 17.47 3.11
C GLN A 175 -22.25 17.13 3.87
N ALA A 176 -21.71 15.93 3.66
CA ALA A 176 -20.44 15.53 4.28
C ALA A 176 -19.26 16.41 3.82
N GLY A 177 -19.32 16.99 2.62
CA GLY A 177 -18.29 17.87 2.06
C GLY A 177 -18.59 19.36 2.20
N ASN A 178 -19.58 19.78 3.00
CA ASN A 178 -20.04 21.18 3.07
C ASN A 178 -20.32 21.79 1.68
N GLY A 179 -20.88 20.96 0.79
CA GLY A 179 -21.06 21.23 -0.63
C GLY A 179 -22.53 21.33 -1.05
N THR A 180 -22.76 21.26 -2.36
CA THR A 180 -24.10 21.30 -2.97
C THR A 180 -24.34 20.10 -3.88
N ALA A 181 -25.61 19.73 -4.11
CA ALA A 181 -25.98 18.60 -4.96
C ALA A 181 -27.01 19.01 -6.04
N THR A 182 -26.93 18.42 -7.24
CA THR A 182 -27.90 18.58 -8.34
C THR A 182 -28.23 17.25 -9.03
#